data_AF-A0A1V5GJA8-F1
#
_entry.id   AF-A0A1V5GJA8-F1
#
_cell.length_a   1.000
_cell.length_b   1.000
_cell.length_c   1.000
_cell.angle_alpha   90.00
_cell.angle_beta   90.00
_cell.angle_gamma   90.00
#
_symmetry.space_group_name_H-M   'P 1'
#
loop_
_entity.id
_entity.type
_entity.pdbx_description
1 polymer ?
#
loop_
_entity_poly.entity_id
_entity_poly.type
_entity_poly.pdbx_seq_one_letter_code
_entity_poly.pdbx_strand_id
1 'polypeptide(L)'
;MTDPEWAELLEKDPEAAYRQLIDSYGNYVYAIAISKLGKCGTREDVEDCVSDVFVDIYKNKEKYSAEGGSLKSFIGTIAKRRAIDMFRQLTARREGPSIDDDTTVLPPSDINIEDETDKRLYRSKLWNTVRSLGEPDSSIIIYQYYYDCSVREIAERLSMTADAVQKRSLRARKKIGQMLGKG
;
A
#
# COMPACT_ATOMS: atom_id res chain seq x y z
N MET A 1 -13.67 -7.82 13.30
CA MET A 1 -13.65 -9.10 12.57
C MET A 1 -12.23 -9.63 12.58
N THR A 2 -12.03 -10.79 13.20
CA THR A 2 -10.75 -11.51 13.20
C THR A 2 -10.64 -12.42 11.97
N ASP A 3 -9.41 -12.83 11.65
CA ASP A 3 -9.12 -13.72 10.51
C ASP A 3 -9.94 -15.04 10.53
N PRO A 4 -10.10 -15.76 11.67
CA PRO A 4 -10.92 -16.99 11.70
C PRO A 4 -12.42 -16.73 11.58
N GLU A 5 -12.93 -15.63 12.16
CA GLU A 5 -14.35 -15.24 12.04
C GLU A 5 -14.74 -15.01 10.57
N TRP A 6 -13.85 -14.39 9.80
CA TRP A 6 -14.10 -14.14 8.38
C TRP A 6 -14.13 -15.43 7.55
N ALA A 7 -13.18 -16.35 7.79
CA ALA A 7 -13.12 -17.61 7.06
C ALA A 7 -14.36 -18.49 7.31
N GLU A 8 -14.80 -18.59 8.56
CA GLU A 8 -16.00 -19.35 8.93
C GLU A 8 -17.27 -18.72 8.31
N LEU A 9 -17.38 -17.39 8.35
CA LEU A 9 -18.54 -16.69 7.79
C LEU A 9 -18.58 -16.80 6.27
N LEU A 10 -17.42 -16.76 5.60
CA LEU A 10 -17.30 -16.91 4.15
C LEU A 10 -17.79 -18.29 3.66
N GLU A 11 -17.63 -19.33 4.47
CA GLU A 11 -18.11 -20.68 4.16
C GLU A 11 -19.64 -20.82 4.36
N LYS A 12 -20.18 -20.19 5.41
CA LYS A 12 -21.61 -20.28 5.75
C LYS A 12 -22.50 -19.33 4.94
N ASP A 13 -22.09 -18.09 4.79
CA ASP A 13 -22.82 -17.03 4.08
C ASP A 13 -21.82 -16.04 3.44
N PRO A 14 -21.40 -16.32 2.18
CA PRO A 14 -20.46 -15.47 1.46
C PRO A 14 -20.92 -14.01 1.32
N GLU A 15 -22.22 -13.76 1.28
CA GLU A 15 -22.77 -12.42 1.08
C GLU A 15 -22.73 -11.62 2.39
N ALA A 16 -23.10 -12.22 3.51
CA ALA A 16 -22.95 -11.61 4.83
C ALA A 16 -21.48 -11.37 5.18
N ALA A 17 -20.59 -12.33 4.86
CA ALA A 17 -19.15 -12.18 5.04
C ALA A 17 -18.60 -10.97 4.27
N TYR A 18 -19.10 -10.75 3.06
CA TYR A 18 -18.69 -9.65 2.22
C TYR A 18 -19.20 -8.29 2.73
N ARG A 19 -20.48 -8.20 3.13
CA ARG A 19 -21.04 -6.98 3.75
C ARG A 19 -20.24 -6.58 4.99
N GLN A 20 -19.99 -7.52 5.89
CA GLN A 20 -19.24 -7.26 7.12
C GLN A 20 -17.79 -6.86 6.85
N LEU A 21 -17.18 -7.38 5.78
CA LEU A 21 -15.84 -6.99 5.35
C LEU A 21 -15.80 -5.54 4.84
N ILE A 22 -16.79 -5.12 4.06
CA ILE A 22 -16.94 -3.72 3.63
C ILE A 22 -17.14 -2.81 4.85
N ASP A 23 -18.03 -3.17 5.76
CA ASP A 23 -18.29 -2.36 6.97
C ASP A 23 -17.04 -2.21 7.84
N SER A 24 -16.25 -3.28 7.96
CA SER A 24 -15.04 -3.29 8.80
C SER A 24 -13.83 -2.61 8.17
N TYR A 25 -13.70 -2.66 6.84
CA TYR A 25 -12.47 -2.24 6.14
C TYR A 25 -12.68 -1.14 5.10
N GLY A 26 -13.92 -0.68 4.87
CA GLY A 26 -14.26 0.36 3.89
C GLY A 26 -13.43 1.62 4.06
N ASN A 27 -13.41 2.18 5.27
CA ASN A 27 -12.61 3.37 5.60
C ASN A 27 -11.11 3.14 5.42
N TYR A 28 -10.62 1.94 5.73
CA TYR A 28 -9.21 1.59 5.58
C TYR A 28 -8.80 1.52 4.10
N VAL A 29 -9.61 0.87 3.26
CA VAL A 29 -9.40 0.81 1.81
C VAL A 29 -9.52 2.19 1.18
N TYR A 30 -10.52 2.98 1.58
CA TYR A 30 -10.69 4.35 1.13
C TYR A 30 -9.47 5.21 1.47
N ALA A 31 -8.96 5.13 2.70
CA ALA A 31 -7.76 5.85 3.12
C ALA A 31 -6.52 5.50 2.27
N ILE A 32 -6.38 4.23 1.87
CA ILE A 32 -5.31 3.82 0.96
C ILE A 32 -5.53 4.41 -0.43
N ALA A 33 -6.73 4.27 -0.99
CA ALA A 33 -7.06 4.76 -2.32
C ALA A 33 -6.90 6.28 -2.44
N ILE A 34 -7.48 7.06 -1.52
CA ILE A 34 -7.38 8.52 -1.52
C ILE A 34 -5.94 9.00 -1.30
N SER A 35 -5.13 8.29 -0.50
CA SER A 35 -3.73 8.67 -0.30
C SER A 35 -2.90 8.62 -1.59
N LYS A 36 -3.30 7.75 -2.54
CA LYS A 36 -2.60 7.57 -3.81
C LYS A 36 -3.24 8.37 -4.94
N LEU A 37 -4.57 8.39 -5.01
CA LEU A 37 -5.33 8.95 -6.12
C LEU A 37 -5.78 10.39 -5.88
N GLY A 38 -5.81 10.87 -4.63
CA GLY A 38 -6.38 12.18 -4.28
C GLY A 38 -5.70 13.38 -4.96
N LYS A 39 -4.48 13.22 -5.48
CA LYS A 39 -3.77 14.26 -6.25
C LYS A 39 -3.95 14.15 -7.78
N CYS A 40 -4.41 13.01 -8.29
CA CYS A 40 -4.44 12.74 -9.74
C CYS A 40 -5.79 12.25 -10.27
N GLY A 41 -6.77 12.01 -9.40
CA GLY A 41 -8.09 11.50 -9.73
C GLY A 41 -9.18 12.33 -9.06
N THR A 42 -10.41 12.06 -9.48
CA THR A 42 -11.63 12.59 -8.87
C THR A 42 -12.02 11.76 -7.66
N ARG A 43 -13.05 12.23 -6.93
CA ARG A 43 -13.66 11.44 -5.86
C ARG A 43 -14.29 10.15 -6.40
N GLU A 44 -14.88 10.19 -7.60
CA GLU A 44 -15.47 9.03 -8.26
C GLU A 44 -14.40 7.96 -8.56
N ASP A 45 -13.23 8.37 -9.06
CA ASP A 45 -12.10 7.44 -9.28
C ASP A 45 -11.67 6.73 -7.98
N VAL A 46 -11.72 7.44 -6.84
CA VAL A 46 -11.39 6.84 -5.53
C VAL A 46 -12.47 5.84 -5.11
N GLU A 47 -13.75 6.18 -5.26
CA GLU A 47 -14.88 5.30 -4.93
C GLU A 47 -14.92 4.06 -5.83
N ASP A 48 -14.61 4.20 -7.11
CA ASP A 48 -14.43 3.11 -8.06
C ASP A 48 -13.27 2.21 -7.66
N CYS A 49 -12.11 2.79 -7.31
CA CYS A 49 -10.96 2.04 -6.81
C CYS A 49 -11.32 1.21 -5.56
N VAL A 50 -12.08 1.78 -4.61
CA VAL A 50 -12.52 1.07 -3.40
C VAL A 50 -13.43 -0.10 -3.76
N SER A 51 -14.39 0.13 -4.66
CA SER A 51 -15.31 -0.91 -5.14
C SER A 51 -14.57 -2.06 -5.81
N ASP A 52 -13.63 -1.74 -6.70
CA ASP A 52 -12.78 -2.70 -7.40
C ASP A 52 -11.94 -3.55 -6.44
N VAL A 53 -11.44 -2.97 -5.35
CA VAL A 53 -10.66 -3.70 -4.32
C VAL A 53 -11.52 -4.77 -3.66
N PHE A 54 -12.74 -4.42 -3.26
CA PHE A 54 -13.64 -5.39 -2.63
C PHE A 54 -14.06 -6.48 -3.63
N VAL A 55 -14.31 -6.14 -4.88
CA VAL A 55 -14.54 -7.12 -5.95
C VAL A 55 -13.35 -8.07 -6.11
N ASP A 56 -12.12 -7.56 -6.07
CA ASP A 56 -10.90 -8.37 -6.16
C ASP A 56 -10.73 -9.30 -4.95
N ILE A 57 -11.02 -8.81 -3.74
CA ILE A 57 -11.00 -9.62 -2.51
C ILE A 57 -12.00 -10.77 -2.65
N TYR A 58 -13.22 -10.47 -3.08
CA TYR A 58 -14.26 -11.48 -3.26
C TYR A 58 -13.86 -12.55 -4.29
N LYS A 59 -13.30 -12.12 -5.43
CA LYS A 59 -12.82 -13.03 -6.49
C LYS A 59 -11.62 -13.88 -6.08
N ASN A 60 -10.76 -13.37 -5.20
CA ASN A 60 -9.54 -14.04 -4.76
C ASN A 60 -9.63 -14.61 -3.35
N LYS A 61 -10.85 -14.76 -2.81
CA LYS A 61 -11.10 -15.20 -1.43
C LYS A 61 -10.44 -16.54 -1.08
N GLU A 62 -10.35 -17.46 -2.04
CA GLU A 62 -9.70 -18.77 -1.89
C GLU A 62 -8.17 -18.70 -1.80
N LYS A 63 -7.56 -17.58 -2.22
CA LYS A 63 -6.11 -17.36 -2.12
C LYS A 63 -5.69 -16.79 -0.78
N TYR A 64 -6.64 -16.40 0.07
CA TYR A 64 -6.34 -15.95 1.41
C TYR A 64 -5.94 -17.15 2.27
N SER A 65 -4.74 -17.10 2.83
CA SER A 65 -4.28 -18.02 3.85
C SER A 65 -3.82 -17.22 5.06
N ALA A 66 -4.29 -17.60 6.25
CA ALA A 66 -3.88 -16.98 7.51
C ALA A 66 -2.35 -17.10 7.75
N GLU A 67 -1.69 -18.07 7.12
CA GLU A 67 -0.23 -18.21 7.16
C GLU A 67 0.51 -17.09 6.41
N GLY A 68 -0.17 -16.40 5.47
CA GLY A 68 0.37 -15.29 4.68
C GLY A 68 0.36 -13.93 5.38
N GLY A 69 -0.16 -13.85 6.61
CA GLY A 69 -0.33 -12.62 7.40
C GLY A 69 -1.81 -12.25 7.61
N SER A 70 -2.04 -11.21 8.42
CA SER A 70 -3.40 -10.81 8.82
C SER A 70 -4.30 -10.42 7.63
N LEU A 71 -5.61 -10.59 7.79
CA LEU A 71 -6.63 -10.15 6.82
C LEU A 71 -6.46 -8.66 6.45
N LYS A 72 -6.15 -7.81 7.44
CA LYS A 72 -5.87 -6.38 7.22
C LYS A 72 -4.68 -6.15 6.28
N SER A 73 -3.62 -6.95 6.40
CA SER A 73 -2.44 -6.88 5.51
C SER A 73 -2.77 -7.36 4.10
N PHE A 74 -3.56 -8.43 3.98
CA PHE A 74 -4.05 -8.94 2.70
C PHE A 74 -4.89 -7.90 1.97
N ILE A 75 -5.90 -7.32 2.63
CA ILE A 75 -6.75 -6.25 2.11
C ILE A 75 -5.89 -5.05 1.71
N GLY A 76 -4.97 -4.61 2.56
CA GLY A 76 -4.09 -3.48 2.28
C GLY A 76 -3.19 -3.71 1.06
N THR A 77 -2.75 -4.95 0.83
CA THR A 77 -1.95 -5.32 -0.34
C THR A 77 -2.75 -5.20 -1.63
N ILE A 78 -4.00 -5.68 -1.64
CA ILE A 78 -4.90 -5.56 -2.80
C ILE A 78 -5.23 -4.09 -3.05
N ALA A 79 -5.61 -3.35 -1.99
CA ALA A 79 -5.92 -1.93 -2.05
C ALA A 79 -4.77 -1.11 -2.64
N LYS A 80 -3.55 -1.31 -2.15
CA LYS A 80 -2.38 -0.59 -2.65
C LYS A 80 -2.11 -0.91 -4.12
N ARG A 81 -2.20 -2.18 -4.53
CA ARG A 81 -1.98 -2.58 -5.92
C ARG A 81 -2.99 -1.92 -6.85
N ARG A 82 -4.28 -2.02 -6.52
CA ARG A 82 -5.36 -1.43 -7.32
C ARG A 82 -5.22 0.09 -7.44
N ALA A 83 -4.91 0.77 -6.35
CA ALA A 83 -4.69 2.21 -6.35
C ALA A 83 -3.47 2.64 -7.19
N ILE A 84 -2.38 1.87 -7.18
CA ILE A 84 -1.21 2.13 -8.02
C ILE A 84 -1.54 1.91 -9.50
N ASP A 85 -2.24 0.82 -9.82
CA ASP A 85 -2.62 0.52 -11.20
C ASP A 85 -3.53 1.60 -11.77
N MET A 86 -4.52 2.06 -10.99
CA MET A 86 -5.37 3.18 -11.37
C MET A 86 -4.61 4.51 -11.47
N PHE A 87 -3.70 4.79 -10.53
CA PHE A 87 -2.83 5.97 -10.59
C PHE A 87 -2.07 6.02 -11.92
N ARG A 88 -1.44 4.89 -12.32
CA ARG A 88 -0.71 4.79 -13.58
C ARG A 88 -1.61 5.05 -14.79
N GLN A 89 -2.84 4.55 -14.78
CA GLN A 89 -3.81 4.79 -15.85
C GLN A 89 -4.22 6.27 -15.93
N LEU A 90 -4.50 6.91 -14.79
CA LEU A 90 -4.89 8.31 -14.72
C LEU A 90 -3.75 9.25 -15.11
N THR A 91 -2.52 8.95 -14.70
CA THR A 91 -1.35 9.77 -15.04
C THR A 91 -0.90 9.58 -16.48
N ALA A 92 -1.01 8.36 -17.04
CA ALA A 92 -0.71 8.13 -18.47
C ALA A 92 -1.70 8.87 -19.40
N ARG A 93 -2.94 9.09 -18.95
CA ARG A 93 -3.92 9.92 -19.66
C ARG A 93 -3.64 11.42 -19.57
N ARG A 94 -2.78 11.85 -18.65
CA ARG A 94 -2.50 13.26 -18.30
C ARG A 94 -1.16 13.79 -18.85
N GLU A 95 -0.53 13.15 -19.84
CA GLU A 95 0.67 13.71 -20.49
C GLU A 95 0.36 14.99 -21.31
N GLY A 96 0.24 16.10 -20.57
CA GLY A 96 0.35 17.51 -20.93
C GLY A 96 0.96 18.24 -19.71
N PRO A 97 1.66 19.38 -19.85
CA PRO A 97 2.69 19.77 -18.89
C PRO A 97 2.14 20.38 -17.57
N SER A 98 2.75 19.94 -16.47
CA SER A 98 2.86 20.59 -15.15
C SER A 98 1.56 20.66 -14.31
N ILE A 99 1.55 20.78 -12.98
CA ILE A 99 2.36 21.55 -12.02
C ILE A 99 2.40 20.78 -10.68
N ASP A 100 3.52 20.97 -9.98
CA ASP A 100 3.72 20.75 -8.54
C ASP A 100 2.55 21.29 -7.69
N ASP A 101 1.87 20.45 -6.91
CA ASP A 101 1.05 20.95 -5.82
C ASP A 101 1.12 20.06 -4.58
N ASP A 102 1.70 20.66 -3.55
CA ASP A 102 1.86 20.16 -2.21
C ASP A 102 0.57 20.43 -1.41
N THR A 103 -0.50 19.70 -1.72
CA THR A 103 -1.66 19.62 -0.83
C THR A 103 -1.75 18.23 -0.23
N THR A 104 -1.35 18.14 1.04
CA THR A 104 -1.58 16.99 1.89
C THR A 104 -3.08 16.88 2.15
N VAL A 105 -3.78 16.00 1.42
CA VAL A 105 -5.15 15.62 1.79
C VAL A 105 -5.03 14.66 2.98
N LEU A 106 -5.20 15.20 4.19
CA LEU A 106 -5.42 14.37 5.38
C LEU A 106 -6.74 13.60 5.20
N PRO A 107 -6.78 12.27 5.38
CA PRO A 107 -8.04 11.56 5.49
C PRO A 107 -8.81 12.03 6.74
N PRO A 108 -10.15 11.85 6.78
CA PRO A 108 -10.97 12.30 7.89
C PRO A 108 -10.49 11.72 9.21
N SER A 109 -10.35 12.61 10.18
CA SER A 109 -9.91 12.38 11.54
C SER A 109 -10.95 11.62 12.35
N ASP A 110 -10.67 10.34 12.62
CA ASP A 110 -11.18 9.56 13.76
C ASP A 110 -10.07 8.59 14.22
N ILE A 111 -8.92 9.15 14.61
CA ILE A 111 -7.78 8.36 15.10
C ILE A 111 -7.38 8.88 16.47
N ASN A 112 -7.52 7.99 17.45
CA ASN A 112 -7.14 8.12 18.84
C ASN A 112 -5.74 8.74 18.98
N ILE A 113 -5.63 9.86 19.70
CA ILE A 113 -4.45 10.77 19.70
C ILE A 113 -3.19 10.10 20.26
N GLU A 114 -3.33 9.11 21.14
CA GLU A 114 -2.20 8.34 21.69
C GLU A 114 -1.49 7.47 20.63
N ASP A 115 -2.23 7.00 19.64
CA ASP A 115 -1.76 6.14 18.54
C ASP A 115 -0.96 6.95 17.49
N GLU A 116 -1.13 8.27 17.42
CA GLU A 116 -0.36 9.12 16.50
C GLU A 116 1.11 9.28 16.91
N THR A 117 1.39 9.42 18.21
CA THR A 117 2.75 9.60 18.72
C THR A 117 3.61 8.37 18.42
N ASP A 118 3.09 7.19 18.70
CA ASP A 118 3.77 5.92 18.43
C ASP A 118 3.93 5.68 16.93
N LYS A 119 2.92 5.99 16.12
CA LYS A 119 3.03 5.95 14.65
C LYS A 119 4.08 6.92 14.12
N ARG A 120 4.17 8.15 14.65
CA ARG A 120 5.18 9.14 14.23
C ARG A 120 6.58 8.69 14.58
N LEU A 121 6.80 8.18 15.81
CA LEU A 121 8.07 7.60 16.26
C LEU A 121 8.48 6.41 15.39
N TYR A 122 7.55 5.49 15.13
CA TYR A 122 7.79 4.32 14.28
C TYR A 122 8.13 4.73 12.83
N ARG A 123 7.39 5.68 12.25
CA ARG A 123 7.67 6.22 10.91
C ARG A 123 9.05 6.87 10.85
N SER A 124 9.43 7.65 11.87
CA SER A 124 10.76 8.25 11.95
C SER A 124 11.85 7.19 12.03
N LYS A 125 11.68 6.15 12.86
CA LYS A 125 12.61 5.02 12.97
C LYS A 125 12.76 4.27 11.65
N LEU A 126 11.66 4.02 10.95
CA LEU A 126 11.67 3.41 9.61
C LEU A 126 12.44 4.26 8.60
N TRP A 127 12.17 5.57 8.53
CA TRP A 127 12.87 6.47 7.62
C TRP A 127 14.38 6.55 7.89
N ASN A 128 14.78 6.61 9.15
CA ASN A 128 16.18 6.58 9.54
C ASN A 128 16.84 5.25 9.16
N THR A 129 16.12 4.15 9.33
CA THR A 129 16.59 2.81 8.94
C THR A 129 16.82 2.74 7.42
N VAL A 130 15.86 3.22 6.62
CA VAL A 130 16.00 3.27 5.15
C VAL A 130 17.22 4.10 4.74
N ARG A 131 17.38 5.30 5.32
CA ARG A 131 18.54 6.16 5.05
C ARG A 131 19.87 5.50 5.43
N SER A 132 19.90 4.74 6.53
CA SER A 132 21.10 4.02 6.99
C SER A 132 21.54 2.85 6.11
N LEU A 133 20.73 2.46 5.11
CA LEU A 133 21.12 1.44 4.14
C LEU A 133 22.29 1.88 3.25
N GLY A 134 22.45 3.19 3.03
CA GLY A 134 23.41 3.76 2.10
C GLY A 134 22.98 3.63 0.64
N GLU A 135 23.68 4.34 -0.25
CA GLU A 135 23.41 4.29 -1.70
C GLU A 135 24.08 3.05 -2.35
N PRO A 136 23.46 2.45 -3.38
CA PRO A 136 22.16 2.79 -3.99
C PRO A 136 20.94 2.16 -3.29
N ASP A 137 21.11 1.40 -2.21
CA ASP A 137 20.04 0.58 -1.62
C ASP A 137 18.91 1.44 -1.00
N SER A 138 19.24 2.57 -0.39
CA SER A 138 18.29 3.58 0.09
C SER A 138 17.43 4.11 -1.06
N SER A 139 18.06 4.60 -2.13
CA SER A 139 17.35 5.08 -3.33
C SER A 139 16.44 4.02 -3.93
N ILE A 140 16.89 2.77 -4.04
CA ILE A 140 16.06 1.67 -4.57
C ILE A 140 14.77 1.51 -3.74
N ILE A 141 14.87 1.50 -2.41
CA ILE A 141 13.69 1.37 -1.55
C ILE A 141 12.77 2.58 -1.67
N ILE A 142 13.32 3.80 -1.72
CA ILE A 142 12.54 5.03 -1.87
C ILE A 142 11.80 5.04 -3.21
N TYR A 143 12.49 4.82 -4.33
CA TYR A 143 11.84 4.77 -5.64
C TYR A 143 10.78 3.69 -5.73
N GLN A 144 11.04 2.51 -5.17
CA GLN A 144 10.11 1.40 -5.26
C GLN A 144 8.86 1.56 -4.37
N TYR A 145 9.00 2.11 -3.16
CA TYR A 145 7.91 2.11 -2.18
C TYR A 145 7.26 3.47 -1.95
N TYR A 146 7.98 4.56 -2.22
CA TYR A 146 7.47 5.93 -2.10
C TYR A 146 7.01 6.48 -3.45
N TYR A 147 7.80 6.26 -4.50
CA TYR A 147 7.47 6.74 -5.84
C TYR A 147 6.78 5.68 -6.72
N ASP A 148 6.59 4.46 -6.22
CA ASP A 148 5.98 3.32 -6.93
C ASP A 148 6.59 3.03 -8.32
N CYS A 149 7.89 3.34 -8.48
CA CYS A 149 8.65 3.01 -9.67
C CYS A 149 8.80 1.48 -9.80
N SER A 150 8.65 0.98 -11.01
CA SER A 150 8.97 -0.38 -11.40
C SER A 150 10.47 -0.65 -11.30
N VAL A 151 10.83 -1.93 -11.19
CA VAL A 151 12.24 -2.36 -11.18
C VAL A 151 13.00 -1.88 -12.42
N ARG A 152 12.33 -1.79 -13.58
CA ARG A 152 12.92 -1.29 -14.83
C ARG A 152 13.21 0.21 -14.77
N GLU A 153 12.25 1.02 -14.34
CA GLU A 153 12.44 2.48 -14.21
C GLU A 153 13.55 2.81 -13.20
N ILE A 154 13.65 2.04 -12.11
CA ILE A 154 14.74 2.20 -11.13
C ILE A 154 16.08 1.81 -11.73
N ALA A 155 16.13 0.70 -12.48
CA ALA A 155 17.34 0.24 -13.15
C ALA A 155 17.87 1.28 -14.13
N GLU A 156 16.99 1.87 -14.95
CA GLU A 156 17.32 2.96 -15.86
C GLU A 156 17.80 4.20 -15.10
N ARG A 157 17.07 4.64 -14.08
CA ARG A 157 17.40 5.84 -13.29
C ARG A 157 18.73 5.74 -12.54
N LEU A 158 19.06 4.55 -12.03
CA LEU A 158 20.28 4.32 -11.25
C LEU A 158 21.42 3.77 -12.10
N SER A 159 21.25 3.63 -13.42
CA SER A 159 22.23 3.01 -14.32
C SER A 159 22.66 1.61 -13.84
N MET A 160 21.68 0.78 -13.46
CA MET A 160 21.84 -0.59 -12.97
C MET A 160 21.08 -1.58 -13.85
N THR A 161 21.33 -2.88 -13.67
CA THR A 161 20.48 -3.91 -14.28
C THR A 161 19.24 -4.18 -13.43
N ALA A 162 18.13 -4.58 -14.07
CA ALA A 162 16.89 -4.94 -13.36
C ALA A 162 17.11 -6.06 -12.33
N ASP A 163 17.94 -7.06 -12.66
CA ASP A 163 18.31 -8.14 -11.74
C ASP A 163 19.10 -7.62 -10.51
N ALA A 164 20.02 -6.67 -10.72
CA ALA A 164 20.76 -6.05 -9.62
C ALA A 164 19.83 -5.25 -8.69
N VAL A 165 18.89 -4.49 -9.24
CA VAL A 165 17.87 -3.76 -8.47
C VAL A 165 16.99 -4.71 -7.68
N GLN A 166 16.49 -5.79 -8.29
CA GLN A 166 15.64 -6.78 -7.62
C GLN A 166 16.38 -7.46 -6.45
N LYS A 167 17.61 -7.91 -6.68
CA LYS A 167 18.45 -8.54 -5.64
C LYS A 167 18.78 -7.57 -4.50
N ARG A 168 19.11 -6.31 -4.81
CA ARG A 168 19.39 -5.27 -3.82
C ARG A 168 18.15 -4.93 -2.99
N SER A 169 17.00 -4.74 -3.64
CA SER A 169 15.71 -4.49 -2.97
C SER A 169 15.36 -5.60 -1.98
N LEU A 170 15.51 -6.88 -2.37
CA LEU A 170 15.27 -8.01 -1.48
C LEU A 170 16.18 -7.96 -0.22
N ARG A 171 17.48 -7.71 -0.41
CA ARG A 171 18.44 -7.61 0.70
C ARG A 171 18.17 -6.40 1.60
N ALA A 172 17.88 -5.25 1.00
CA ALA A 172 17.56 -4.02 1.71
C ALA A 172 16.33 -4.21 2.61
N ARG A 173 15.27 -4.84 2.12
CA ARG A 173 14.08 -5.18 2.94
C ARG A 173 14.39 -6.12 4.09
N LYS A 174 15.22 -7.15 3.85
CA LYS A 174 15.66 -8.06 4.92
C LYS A 174 16.43 -7.30 6.00
N LYS A 175 17.33 -6.39 5.61
CA LYS A 175 18.11 -5.54 6.53
C LYS A 175 17.21 -4.58 7.32
N ILE A 176 16.25 -3.94 6.67
CA ILE A 176 15.23 -3.11 7.35
C ILE A 176 14.47 -3.94 8.39
N GLY A 177 13.99 -5.12 8.01
CA GLY A 177 13.27 -6.01 8.93
C GLY A 177 14.10 -6.41 10.15
N GLN A 178 15.39 -6.70 9.98
CA GLN A 178 16.30 -7.03 11.09
C GLN A 178 16.59 -5.83 12.01
N MET A 179 16.66 -4.62 11.45
CA MET A 179 16.92 -3.40 12.23
C MET A 179 15.69 -2.90 12.99
N LEU A 180 14.48 -3.21 12.47
CA LEU A 180 13.22 -2.86 13.12
C LEU A 180 12.72 -3.94 14.09
N GLY A 181 12.95 -5.23 13.79
CA GLY A 181 12.56 -6.38 14.62
C GLY A 181 13.48 -6.67 15.81
N LYS A 182 14.52 -5.84 16.02
CA LYS A 182 15.20 -5.73 17.32
C LYS A 182 14.53 -4.59 18.10
N GLY A 183 13.43 -4.94 18.76
CA GLY A 183 12.63 -4.09 19.63
C GLY A 183 11.66 -4.97 20.39
#